data_AF-A0A518XJ49-F1
#
_entry.id   AF-A0A518XJ49-F1
#
_cell.length_a   1.000
_cell.length_b   1.000
_cell.length_c   1.000
_cell.angle_alpha   90.00
_cell.angle_beta   90.00
_cell.angle_gamma   90.00
#
_symmetry.space_group_name_H-M   'P 1'
#
loop_
_entity.id
_entity.type
_entity.pdbx_description
1 polymer ?
#
loop_
_entity_poly.entity_id
_entity_poly.type
_entity_poly.pdbx_seq_one_letter_code
_entity_poly.pdbx_strand_id
1 'polypeptide(L)' 'MRTAIDRLSQAALRRHHIGVKTKGLRFRGQLYVFRYNSGQYDVYLNDECLMSLPTSNVQSAIQMFKQQA' A
#
# COMPACT_ATOMS: atom_id res chain seq x y z
N MET A 1 13.85 9.49 -13.90
CA MET A 1 13.97 8.02 -13.87
C MET A 1 14.70 7.59 -12.58
N ARG A 2 13.99 7.11 -11.55
CA ARG A 2 14.60 6.46 -10.37
C ARG A 2 13.66 5.38 -9.80
N THR A 3 13.39 4.34 -10.60
CA THR A 3 12.60 3.14 -10.24
C THR A 3 13.53 2.00 -9.82
N ALA A 4 14.38 2.22 -8.82
CA ALA A 4 15.33 1.20 -8.34
C ALA A 4 15.11 0.77 -6.89
N ILE A 5 14.33 1.52 -6.10
CA ILE A 5 14.17 1.25 -4.67
C ILE A 5 13.16 0.13 -4.39
N ASP A 6 12.19 -0.15 -5.27
CA ASP A 6 11.04 -0.97 -4.85
C ASP A 6 11.22 -2.50 -4.93
N ARG A 7 12.01 -3.04 -5.86
CA ARG A 7 12.10 -4.51 -6.02
C ARG A 7 13.08 -5.16 -5.08
N LEU A 8 14.25 -4.55 -4.87
CA LEU A 8 15.28 -5.11 -4.01
C LEU A 8 14.87 -5.03 -2.54
N SER A 9 14.26 -3.90 -2.13
CA SER A 9 13.75 -3.69 -0.77
C SER A 9 12.58 -4.63 -0.47
N GLN A 10 11.64 -4.80 -1.41
CA GLN A 10 10.53 -5.74 -1.22
C GLN A 10 10.99 -7.20 -1.22
N ALA A 11 12.00 -7.56 -2.04
CA ALA A 11 12.62 -8.88 -2.01
C ALA A 11 13.39 -9.12 -0.71
N ALA A 12 14.09 -8.11 -0.18
CA ALA A 12 14.79 -8.17 1.09
C ALA A 12 13.81 -8.37 2.26
N LEU A 13 12.71 -7.60 2.30
CA LEU A 13 11.67 -7.75 3.33
C LEU A 13 11.02 -9.14 3.30
N ARG A 14 10.73 -9.68 2.11
CA ARG A 14 10.25 -11.05 1.95
C ARG A 14 11.27 -12.10 2.40
N ARG A 15 12.56 -11.90 2.12
CA ARG A 15 13.66 -12.79 2.56
C ARG A 15 13.83 -12.80 4.08
N HIS A 16 13.54 -11.69 4.75
CA HIS A 16 13.57 -11.58 6.21
C HIS A 16 12.26 -12.03 6.90
N HIS A 17 11.35 -12.74 6.20
CA HIS A 17 10.03 -13.15 6.72
C HIS A 17 9.15 -11.99 7.21
N ILE A 18 9.47 -10.75 6.81
CA ILE A 18 8.63 -9.59 7.06
C ILE A 18 7.55 -9.60 5.98
N GLY A 19 6.44 -10.25 6.29
CA GLY A 19 5.25 -10.29 5.43
C GLY A 19 4.65 -8.90 5.29
N VAL A 20 5.09 -8.13 4.28
CA VAL A 20 4.43 -6.88 3.91
C VAL A 20 3.03 -7.23 3.41
N LYS A 21 1.99 -7.02 4.24
CA LYS A 21 0.61 -7.24 3.83
C LYS A 21 0.22 -6.13 2.86
N THR A 22 0.21 -6.46 1.57
CA THR A 22 -0.18 -5.51 0.51
C THR A 22 -1.47 -5.94 -0.19
N LYS A 23 -2.31 -4.98 -0.56
CA LYS A 23 -3.50 -5.20 -1.38
C LYS A 23 -3.57 -4.20 -2.53
N GLY A 24 -3.68 -4.70 -3.76
CA GLY A 24 -3.95 -3.86 -4.93
C GLY A 24 -5.45 -3.61 -5.11
N LEU A 25 -5.82 -2.39 -5.47
CA LEU A 25 -7.17 -1.96 -5.82
C LEU A 25 -7.13 -1.18 -7.14
N ARG A 26 -7.88 -1.62 -8.15
CA ARG A 26 -8.14 -0.80 -9.34
C ARG A 26 -9.34 0.11 -9.07
N PHE A 27 -9.16 1.41 -9.18
CA PHE A 27 -10.20 2.42 -8.97
C PHE A 27 -9.99 3.60 -9.93
N ARG A 28 -11.06 4.04 -10.60
CA ARG A 28 -11.02 5.13 -11.61
C ARG A 28 -9.87 5.00 -12.64
N GLY A 29 -9.59 3.78 -13.10
CA GLY A 29 -8.54 3.50 -14.08
C GLY A 29 -7.11 3.45 -13.54
N GLN A 30 -6.92 3.69 -12.24
CA GLN A 30 -5.61 3.69 -11.57
C GLN A 30 -5.46 2.48 -10.63
N LEU A 31 -4.21 2.04 -10.40
CA LEU A 31 -3.88 0.98 -9.45
C LEU A 31 -3.35 1.59 -8.15
N TYR A 32 -4.14 1.45 -7.09
CA TYR A 32 -3.76 1.83 -5.74
C TYR A 32 -3.22 0.61 -5.00
N VAL A 33 -2.16 0.79 -4.20
CA VAL A 33 -1.54 -0.26 -3.40
C VAL A 33 -1.64 0.12 -1.93
N PHE A 34 -2.40 -0.67 -1.17
CA PHE A 34 -2.51 -0.55 0.27
C PHE A 34 -1.39 -1.37 0.91
N ARG A 35 -0.51 -0.76 1.68
CA ARG A 35 0.57 -1.42 2.43
C ARG A 35 0.29 -1.31 3.92
N TYR A 36 0.20 -2.44 4.62
CA TYR A 36 0.05 -2.43 6.07
C TYR A 36 1.35 -1.98 6.73
N ASN A 37 1.24 -0.99 7.62
CA ASN A 37 2.35 -0.42 8.35
C ASN A 37 1.93 -0.23 9.81
N SER A 38 2.45 -1.08 10.70
CA SER A 38 2.35 -0.95 12.17
C SER A 38 1.01 -0.44 12.73
N GLY A 39 -0.12 -0.98 12.27
CA GLY A 39 -1.46 -0.65 12.77
C GLY A 39 -2.32 0.23 11.85
N GLN A 40 -1.75 0.70 10.74
CA GLN A 40 -2.45 1.49 9.71
C GLN A 40 -2.18 0.94 8.30
N TYR A 41 -2.92 1.45 7.31
CA TYR A 41 -2.68 1.18 5.89
C TYR A 41 -2.25 2.44 5.17
N ASP A 42 -1.08 2.41 4.57
CA ASP A 42 -0.60 3.46 3.67
C ASP A 42 -1.05 3.16 2.24
N VAL A 43 -1.62 4.14 1.54
CA VAL A 43 -2.14 4.01 0.17
C VAL A 43 -1.17 4.64 -0.81
N TYR A 44 -0.70 3.85 -1.77
CA TYR A 44 0.24 4.28 -2.80
C TYR A 44 -0.42 4.32 -4.18
N LEU A 45 -0.03 5.29 -5.00
CA LEU A 45 -0.31 5.34 -6.43
C LEU A 45 1.00 5.59 -7.18
N ASN A 46 1.36 4.73 -8.12
CA ASN A 46 2.63 4.85 -8.87
C ASN A 46 3.87 5.02 -7.96
N ASP A 47 3.91 4.27 -6.86
CA ASP A 47 4.96 4.33 -5.81
C ASP A 47 5.01 5.62 -4.97
N GLU A 48 4.08 6.56 -5.16
CA GLU A 48 3.90 7.73 -4.31
C GLU A 48 2.88 7.44 -3.20
N CYS A 49 3.23 7.72 -1.94
CA CYS A 49 2.30 7.60 -0.82
C CYS A 49 1.32 8.77 -0.84
N LEU A 50 0.04 8.48 -1.04
CA LEU A 50 -1.01 9.51 -1.09
C LEU A 50 -1.58 9.82 0.30
N MET A 51 -1.76 8.80 1.14
CA MET A 51 -2.39 8.94 2.45
C MET A 51 -2.14 7.73 3.34
N SER A 52 -2.33 7.93 4.64
CA SER A 52 -2.38 6.87 5.66
C SER A 52 -3.78 6.75 6.24
N LEU A 53 -4.27 5.51 6.36
CA LEU A 53 -5.59 5.17 6.85
C LEU A 53 -5.46 4.47 8.20
N PRO A 54 -5.99 5.05 9.31
CA PRO A 54 -5.77 4.57 10.67
C PRO A 54 -6.64 3.34 10.98
N THR A 55 -6.36 2.23 10.28
CA THR A 55 -7.05 0.96 10.46
C THR A 55 -6.12 -0.20 10.15
N SER A 56 -6.28 -1.29 10.89
CA SER A 56 -5.58 -2.55 10.66
C SER A 56 -6.34 -3.50 9.73
N ASN A 57 -7.54 -3.12 9.28
CA ASN A 57 -8.37 -3.91 8.39
C ASN A 57 -8.36 -3.34 6.96
N VAL A 58 -7.93 -4.15 5.99
CA VAL A 58 -7.82 -3.74 4.58
C VAL A 58 -9.17 -3.36 3.95
N GLN A 59 -10.27 -3.99 4.36
CA GLN A 59 -11.59 -3.68 3.83
C GLN A 59 -12.09 -2.33 4.34
N SER A 60 -11.86 -2.04 5.63
CA SER A 60 -12.12 -0.73 6.22
C SER A 60 -11.27 0.36 5.55
N ALA A 61 -9.99 0.07 5.28
CA ALA A 61 -9.12 0.99 4.54
C ALA A 61 -9.66 1.30 3.13
N ILE A 62 -10.08 0.28 2.39
CA ILE A 62 -10.67 0.48 1.04
C ILE A 62 -11.95 1.33 1.11
N GLN A 63 -12.79 1.13 2.11
CA GLN A 63 -14.00 1.95 2.29
C GLN A 63 -13.66 3.40 2.63
N MET A 64 -12.74 3.64 3.56
CA MET A 64 -12.26 4.99 3.91
C MET A 64 -11.66 5.70 2.69
N PHE A 65 -10.83 5.00 1.91
CA PHE A 65 -10.27 5.53 0.67
C PHE A 65 -11.35 5.98 -0.33
N LYS A 66 -12.38 5.14 -0.55
CA LYS A 66 -13.48 5.47 -1.47
C LYS A 66 -14.34 6.65 -1.00
N GLN A 67 -14.41 6.91 0.30
CA GLN A 67 -15.15 8.06 0.84
C GLN A 67 -14.41 9.38 0.69
N GLN A 68 -13.08 9.33 0.59
CA GLN A 68 -12.22 10.51 0.47
C GLN A 68 -11.88 10.88 -0.99
N ALA A 69 -12.15 9.99 -1.96
CA ALA A 69 -11.75 10.10 -3.37
C ALA A 69 -12.91 10.45 -4.33
#